data_AF-A0A6H0ZUK7-F1
#
_entry.id   AF-A0A6H0ZUK7-F1
#
_cell.length_a   1.000
_cell.length_b   1.000
_cell.length_c   1.000
_cell.angle_alpha   90.00
_cell.angle_beta   90.00
_cell.angle_gamma   90.00
#
_symmetry.space_group_name_H-M   'P 1'
#
loop_
_entity.id
_entity.type
_entity.pdbx_description
1 polymer ?
#
loop_
_entity_poly.entity_id
_entity_poly.type
_entity_poly.pdbx_seq_one_letter_code
_entity_poly.pdbx_strand_id
1 'polypeptide(L)'
;MHILEMLVYMIAAHFLLDYALQGDWMSKAKNATLDLVPGERIWPLALFGHALIHATAVQIITGNWFLFSLELIIHWATDYAKCKGRFGYNTDQYIHIACKLAYAVVLLNPAVAA
;
A
#
# COMPACT_ATOMS: atom_id res chain seq x y z
N MET A 1 -17.37 -0.81 12.36
CA MET A 1 -17.79 -0.59 10.97
C MET A 1 -18.19 -1.92 10.36
N HIS A 2 -19.16 -1.96 9.46
CA HIS A 2 -19.49 -3.17 8.72
C HIS A 2 -18.35 -3.54 7.76
N ILE A 3 -18.15 -4.83 7.47
CA ILE A 3 -17.05 -5.30 6.59
C ILE A 3 -17.12 -4.67 5.20
N LEU A 4 -18.32 -4.47 4.67
CA LEU A 4 -18.50 -3.79 3.38
C LEU A 4 -18.01 -2.33 3.43
N GLU A 5 -18.29 -1.61 4.51
CA GLU A 5 -17.79 -0.24 4.71
C GLU A 5 -16.27 -0.23 4.81
N MET A 6 -15.69 -1.15 5.58
CA MET A 6 -14.24 -1.31 5.70
C MET A 6 -13.59 -1.57 4.34
N LEU A 7 -14.16 -2.46 3.53
CA LEU A 7 -13.66 -2.74 2.18
C LEU A 7 -13.68 -1.48 1.31
N VAL A 8 -14.81 -0.77 1.27
CA VAL A 8 -14.95 0.48 0.51
C VAL A 8 -13.92 1.51 0.98
N TYR A 9 -13.75 1.67 2.30
CA TYR A 9 -12.81 2.63 2.86
C TYR A 9 -11.35 2.25 2.60
N MET A 10 -10.98 0.97 2.68
CA MET A 10 -9.61 0.56 2.35
C MET A 10 -9.28 0.79 0.87
N ILE A 11 -10.24 0.55 -0.03
CA ILE A 11 -10.08 0.85 -1.47
C ILE A 11 -9.99 2.36 -1.71
N ALA A 12 -10.89 3.14 -1.09
CA ALA A 12 -10.89 4.58 -1.21
C ALA A 12 -9.60 5.20 -0.64
N ALA A 13 -9.13 4.72 0.51
CA ALA A 13 -7.88 5.16 1.11
C ALA A 13 -6.67 4.82 0.23
N HIS A 14 -6.66 3.64 -0.40
CA HIS A 14 -5.64 3.32 -1.39
C HIS A 14 -5.64 4.34 -2.53
N PHE A 15 -6.80 4.63 -3.14
CA PHE A 15 -6.86 5.64 -4.21
C PHE A 15 -6.50 7.05 -3.75
N LEU A 16 -6.90 7.45 -2.54
CA LEU A 16 -6.51 8.72 -1.94
C LEU A 16 -4.98 8.84 -1.85
N LEU A 17 -4.32 7.80 -1.32
CA LEU A 17 -2.88 7.82 -1.10
C LEU A 17 -2.08 7.73 -2.40
N ASP A 18 -2.52 6.91 -3.36
CA ASP A 18 -1.75 6.62 -4.57
C ASP A 18 -2.03 7.57 -5.75
N TYR A 19 -3.25 8.13 -5.85
CA TYR A 19 -3.64 9.02 -6.95
C TYR A 19 -3.74 10.48 -6.53
N ALA A 20 -4.25 10.76 -5.33
CA ALA A 20 -4.47 12.15 -4.91
C ALA A 20 -3.29 12.73 -4.12
N LEU A 21 -2.69 11.94 -3.21
CA LEU A 21 -1.63 12.42 -2.32
C LEU A 21 -0.21 12.08 -2.79
N GLN A 22 -0.05 11.04 -3.61
CA GLN A 22 1.23 10.75 -4.25
C GLN A 22 1.45 11.67 -5.45
N GLY A 23 2.17 12.76 -5.21
CA GLY A 23 2.67 13.63 -6.29
C GLY A 23 3.81 13.01 -7.08
N ASP A 24 4.18 13.68 -8.18
CA ASP A 24 5.28 13.28 -9.08
C ASP A 24 6.59 12.98 -8.33
N TRP A 25 6.93 13.80 -7.33
CA TRP A 25 8.13 13.60 -6.52
C TRP A 25 8.11 12.25 -5.80
N MET A 26 7.04 11.89 -5.08
CA MET A 26 6.97 10.63 -4.34
C MET A 26 7.03 9.43 -5.30
N SER A 27 6.37 9.53 -6.45
CA SER A 27 6.38 8.46 -7.47
C SER A 27 7.79 8.14 -7.98
N LYS A 28 8.66 9.16 -8.09
CA LYS A 28 10.06 9.03 -8.50
C LYS A 28 10.97 8.68 -7.32
N ALA A 29 10.74 9.30 -6.16
CA ALA A 29 11.57 9.14 -4.98
C ALA A 29 11.56 7.70 -4.47
N LYS A 30 10.40 7.02 -4.50
CA LYS A 30 10.30 5.60 -4.09
C LYS A 30 10.96 4.61 -5.07
N ASN A 31 11.34 5.06 -6.26
CA ASN A 31 11.88 4.19 -7.29
C ASN A 31 13.40 3.94 -7.10
N ALA A 32 13.74 2.70 -6.77
CA ALA A 32 15.13 2.26 -6.55
C ALA A 32 16.04 2.27 -7.79
N THR A 33 15.49 2.48 -9.00
CA THR A 33 16.26 2.57 -10.25
C THR A 33 16.56 4.01 -10.66
N LEU A 34 16.05 5.00 -9.94
CA LEU A 34 16.25 6.42 -10.25
C LEU A 34 17.24 7.03 -9.26
N ASP A 35 18.13 7.86 -9.78
CA ASP A 35 18.97 8.77 -9.00
C ASP A 35 18.30 10.15 -9.00
N LEU A 36 17.30 10.32 -8.13
CA LEU A 36 16.47 11.54 -8.13
C LEU A 36 17.21 12.75 -7.52
N VAL A 37 18.01 12.51 -6.50
CA VAL A 37 18.83 13.53 -5.83
C VAL A 37 20.28 13.05 -5.92
N PRO A 38 21.11 13.66 -6.81
CA PRO A 38 22.46 13.19 -7.07
C PRO A 38 23.28 13.05 -5.78
N GLY A 39 23.81 11.86 -5.54
CA GLY A 39 24.61 11.55 -4.35
C GLY A 39 23.81 11.09 -3.13
N GLU A 40 22.48 11.03 -3.20
CA GLU A 40 21.63 10.56 -2.11
C GLU A 40 20.84 9.29 -2.46
N ARG A 41 20.77 8.35 -1.53
CA ARG A 41 19.96 7.13 -1.66
C ARG A 41 18.63 7.28 -0.89
N ILE A 42 17.71 8.07 -1.45
CA ILE A 42 16.45 8.42 -0.78
C ILE A 42 15.37 7.32 -0.85
N TRP A 43 15.45 6.45 -1.86
CA TRP A 43 14.37 5.50 -2.16
C TRP A 43 13.97 4.57 -1.01
N PRO A 44 14.86 4.07 -0.12
CA PRO A 44 14.44 3.13 0.91
C PRO A 44 13.42 3.74 1.86
N LEU A 45 13.66 4.99 2.30
CA LEU A 45 12.76 5.70 3.20
C LEU A 45 11.53 6.25 2.48
N ALA A 46 11.67 6.69 1.23
CA ALA A 46 10.52 7.12 0.43
C ALA A 46 9.54 5.98 0.19
N LEU A 47 10.04 4.80 -0.23
CA LEU A 47 9.22 3.61 -0.46
C LEU A 47 8.64 3.07 0.85
N PHE A 48 9.44 3.01 1.93
CA PHE A 48 8.94 2.59 3.23
C PHE A 48 7.85 3.54 3.74
N GLY A 49 8.06 4.86 3.66
CA GLY A 49 7.07 5.85 4.08
C GLY A 49 5.77 5.75 3.29
N HIS A 50 5.86 5.55 1.98
CA HIS A 50 4.69 5.30 1.13
C HIS A 50 3.95 4.02 1.54
N ALA A 51 4.63 2.88 1.65
CA ALA A 51 3.99 1.64 2.11
C ALA A 51 3.43 1.75 3.55
N LEU A 52 4.10 2.50 4.42
CA LEU A 52 3.70 2.71 5.81
C LEU A 52 2.38 3.47 5.93
N ILE A 53 2.17 4.52 5.13
CA ILE A 53 0.90 5.27 5.17
C ILE A 53 -0.27 4.43 4.64
N HIS A 54 -0.04 3.56 3.65
CA HIS A 54 -1.04 2.58 3.21
C HIS A 54 -1.37 1.55 4.28
N ALA A 55 -0.35 0.98 4.93
CA ALA A 55 -0.54 0.06 6.05
C ALA A 55 -1.28 0.74 7.21
N THR A 56 -0.92 1.97 7.54
CA THR A 56 -1.57 2.77 8.59
C THR A 56 -3.05 3.01 8.28
N ALA A 57 -3.39 3.31 7.02
CA ALA A 57 -4.80 3.43 6.62
C ALA A 57 -5.56 2.12 6.85
N VAL A 58 -4.97 0.97 6.48
CA VAL A 58 -5.56 -0.35 6.79
C VAL A 58 -5.74 -0.54 8.29
N GLN A 59 -4.75 -0.18 9.12
CA GLN A 59 -4.87 -0.28 10.58
C GLN A 59 -5.98 0.59 11.14
N ILE A 60 -6.07 1.86 10.71
CA ILE A 60 -7.09 2.79 11.22
C ILE A 60 -8.49 2.30 10.86
N ILE A 61 -8.66 1.75 9.65
CA ILE A 61 -9.95 1.27 9.15
C ILE A 61 -10.34 -0.05 9.82
N THR A 62 -9.39 -0.97 10.00
CA THR A 62 -9.70 -2.34 10.46
C THR A 62 -9.47 -2.57 11.94
N GLY A 63 -8.71 -1.69 12.60
CA GLY A 63 -8.19 -1.89 13.96
C GLY A 63 -7.11 -2.97 14.08
N ASN A 64 -6.68 -3.60 12.97
CA ASN A 64 -5.94 -4.86 13.01
C ASN A 64 -4.44 -4.69 12.63
N TRP A 65 -3.55 -4.96 13.58
CA TRP A 65 -2.09 -4.87 13.41
C TRP A 65 -1.47 -5.99 12.57
N PHE A 66 -2.14 -7.14 12.47
CA PHE A 66 -1.71 -8.20 11.57
C PHE A 66 -1.92 -7.78 10.11
N LEU A 67 -3.09 -7.22 9.77
CA LEU A 67 -3.38 -6.68 8.44
C LEU A 67 -2.51 -5.47 8.10
N PHE A 68 -2.20 -4.61 9.07
CA PHE A 68 -1.16 -3.57 8.93
C PHE A 68 0.17 -4.16 8.48
N SER A 69 0.64 -5.21 9.16
CA SER A 69 1.95 -5.80 8.90
C SER A 69 2.00 -6.44 7.52
N LEU A 70 0.92 -7.13 7.13
CA LEU A 70 0.78 -7.69 5.79
C LEU A 70 0.76 -6.61 4.70
N GLU A 71 -0.04 -5.56 4.88
CA GLU A 71 -0.10 -4.45 3.92
C GLU A 71 1.27 -3.79 3.77
N LEU A 72 1.96 -3.51 4.87
CA LEU A 72 3.29 -2.89 4.81
C LEU A 72 4.27 -3.71 3.95
N ILE A 73 4.33 -5.02 4.18
CA ILE A 73 5.25 -5.92 3.48
C ILE A 73 4.85 -6.06 2.01
N ILE A 74 3.58 -6.36 1.74
CA ILE A 74 3.09 -6.61 0.37
C ILE A 74 3.17 -5.33 -0.46
N HIS A 75 2.78 -4.19 0.12
CA HIS A 75 2.79 -2.91 -0.58
C HIS A 75 4.20 -2.50 -0.95
N TRP A 76 5.13 -2.57 0.01
CA TRP A 76 6.55 -2.30 -0.24
C TRP A 76 7.13 -3.20 -1.33
N ALA A 77 6.87 -4.51 -1.27
CA ALA A 77 7.41 -5.48 -2.21
C ALA A 77 6.84 -5.30 -3.63
N THR A 78 5.54 -5.03 -3.74
CA THR A 78 4.84 -4.82 -5.02
C THR A 78 5.34 -3.56 -5.70
N ASP A 79 5.42 -2.45 -4.96
CA ASP A 79 5.94 -1.19 -5.49
C ASP A 79 7.41 -1.28 -5.89
N TYR A 80 8.23 -1.95 -5.08
CA TYR A 80 9.63 -2.21 -5.43
C TYR A 80 9.73 -3.00 -6.73
N ALA A 81 8.93 -4.06 -6.89
CA ALA A 81 8.89 -4.89 -8.09
C ALA A 81 8.44 -4.09 -9.33
N LYS A 82 7.40 -3.24 -9.19
CA LYS A 82 6.96 -2.30 -10.23
C LYS A 82 8.09 -1.35 -10.62
N CYS A 83 8.73 -0.70 -9.65
CA CYS A 83 9.84 0.23 -9.88
C CYS A 83 11.02 -0.42 -10.59
N LYS A 84 11.27 -1.71 -10.34
CA LYS A 84 12.27 -2.52 -11.04
C LYS A 84 11.82 -3.01 -12.43
N GLY A 85 10.64 -2.61 -12.90
CA GLY A 85 10.11 -2.95 -14.23
C GLY A 85 9.58 -4.38 -14.36
N ARG A 86 9.26 -5.08 -13.27
CA ARG A 86 8.74 -6.46 -13.34
C ARG A 86 7.33 -6.54 -13.91
N PHE A 87 6.54 -5.49 -13.73
CA PHE A 87 5.19 -5.31 -14.28
C PHE A 87 4.83 -3.82 -14.29
N GLY A 88 3.73 -3.47 -14.98
CA GLY A 88 3.27 -2.09 -15.13
C GLY A 88 2.27 -1.63 -14.07
N TYR A 89 1.83 -0.38 -14.20
CA TYR A 89 0.89 0.28 -13.28
C TYR A 89 -0.42 -0.48 -13.09
N ASN A 90 -1.04 -1.01 -14.15
CA ASN A 90 -2.32 -1.70 -13.99
C ASN A 90 -2.20 -2.95 -13.09
N THR A 91 -1.15 -3.75 -13.30
CA THR A 91 -0.89 -4.95 -12.50
C THR A 91 -0.66 -4.60 -11.03
N ASP A 92 0.14 -3.58 -10.77
CA ASP A 92 0.38 -3.04 -9.43
C ASP A 92 -0.93 -2.68 -8.70
N GLN A 93 -1.79 -1.92 -9.37
CA GLN A 93 -3.06 -1.48 -8.81
C GLN A 93 -4.03 -2.64 -8.55
N TYR A 94 -4.08 -3.63 -9.45
CA TYR A 94 -4.88 -4.83 -9.23
C TYR A 94 -4.38 -5.67 -8.05
N ILE A 95 -3.07 -5.78 -7.85
CA ILE A 95 -2.51 -6.45 -6.67
C ILE A 95 -2.97 -5.74 -5.40
N HIS A 96 -2.84 -4.42 -5.35
CA HIS A 96 -3.22 -3.66 -4.17
C HIS A 96 -4.72 -3.78 -3.88
N ILE A 97 -5.60 -3.70 -4.89
CA ILE A 97 -7.05 -3.90 -4.69
C ILE A 97 -7.36 -5.34 -4.25
N ALA A 98 -6.70 -6.34 -4.83
CA ALA A 98 -6.87 -7.74 -4.44
C ALA A 98 -6.50 -7.98 -2.97
N CYS A 99 -5.48 -7.30 -2.44
CA CYS A 99 -5.15 -7.34 -1.01
C CYS A 99 -6.33 -6.85 -0.14
N LYS A 100 -7.03 -5.78 -0.53
CA LYS A 100 -8.13 -5.22 0.27
C LYS A 100 -9.33 -6.15 0.27
N LEU A 101 -9.61 -6.80 -0.86
CA LEU A 101 -10.61 -7.86 -0.95
C LEU A 101 -10.24 -9.05 -0.05
N ALA A 102 -8.98 -9.50 -0.10
CA ALA A 102 -8.51 -10.59 0.75
C ALA A 102 -8.60 -10.25 2.24
N TYR A 103 -8.25 -9.02 2.64
CA TYR A 103 -8.38 -8.56 4.03
C TYR A 103 -9.83 -8.52 4.49
N ALA A 104 -10.76 -8.03 3.65
CA ALA A 104 -12.18 -8.06 3.97
C ALA A 104 -12.70 -9.50 4.18
N VAL A 105 -12.21 -10.46 3.39
CA VAL A 105 -12.52 -11.89 3.57
C VAL A 105 -11.93 -12.42 4.88
N VAL A 106 -10.69 -12.08 5.20
CA VAL A 106 -10.04 -12.49 6.47
C VAL A 106 -10.82 -11.96 7.68
N LEU A 107 -11.34 -10.73 7.61
CA LEU A 107 -12.14 -10.11 8.68
C LEU A 107 -13.53 -10.74 8.87
N LEU A 108 -14.00 -11.59 7.94
CA LEU A 108 -15.20 -12.39 8.17
C LEU A 108 -14.98 -13.46 9.26
N ASN A 109 -13.72 -13.82 9.56
CA ASN A 109 -13.39 -14.75 10.62
C ASN A 109 -13.39 -14.03 11.98
N PRO A 110 -14.29 -14.41 12.92
CA PRO A 110 -14.38 -13.77 14.24
C PRO A 110 -13.07 -13.84 15.05
N ALA A 111 -12.24 -14.86 14.83
CA ALA A 111 -10.97 -15.02 15.53
C ALA A 111 -9.89 -14.01 15.10
N VAL A 112 -10.08 -13.33 13.96
CA VAL A 112 -9.16 -12.31 13.43
C VAL A 112 -9.76 -10.89 13.56
N ALA A 113 -11.07 -10.79 13.74
CA ALA A 113 -11.78 -9.52 13.93
C ALA A 113 -11.71 -8.97 15.37
N ALA A 114 -11.25 -9.78 16.33
CA ALA A 114 -11.05 -9.43 17.73
C ALA A 114 -9.56 -9.18 18.04
#